data_AF-A0A8K0CBL0-F1
#
_entry.id   AF-A0A8K0CBL0-F1
#
_cell.length_a   1.000
_cell.length_b   1.000
_cell.length_c   1.000
_cell.angle_alpha   90.00
_cell.angle_beta   90.00
_cell.angle_gamma   90.00
#
_symmetry.space_group_name_H-M   'P 1'
#
loop_
_entity.id
_entity.type
_entity.pdbx_description
1 polymer ?
#
loop_
_entity_poly.entity_id
_entity_poly.type
_entity_poly.pdbx_seq_one_letter_code
_entity_poly.pdbx_strand_id
1 'polypeptide(L)'
;MDAPGSDILFSKDPLVFTNPKLINIGEYCVRDFQVHTNVPINSQNLAPYEEDDNIVSCMDVEYNYDMKITKTGKFLIEFHVPSAFFGSIIGSKGVVRRKIEQDTHTSIKIPRQGEEGDVIITGGNERDVIRAKSRVDIIIWQTRDKHPLTHFVSVPMVSDMIKHNFDIFKANLLTGTMIRGLDASMFQNPNKLHLTIATLVLLDEVEQNQAVQVLKQCKEEIINPLFTSVEPLRITLRGLEIMNDDPTNVDVLYGKVSVNPPKYNDCFQKVADGIVNYLANKGLVRRQYESVKLHVTLINSLFRKTNTDSKQKREPFDSTLILEKYKNFHFGEEDLNYIHLSVRFTTSEGAYYDALTTVSIK
;
A
#
# COMPACT_ATOMS: atom_id res chain seq x y z
N MET A 1 44.25 10.52 15.58
CA MET A 1 44.04 9.63 14.42
C MET A 1 43.02 8.63 14.87
N ASP A 2 41.74 8.95 14.70
CA ASP A 2 40.62 8.11 15.12
C ASP A 2 39.85 7.64 13.87
N ALA A 3 39.53 6.35 13.86
CA ALA A 3 38.93 5.64 12.74
C ALA A 3 37.51 6.13 12.42
N PRO A 4 37.08 6.12 11.14
CA PRO A 4 35.72 6.53 10.76
C PRO A 4 34.71 5.48 11.25
N GLY A 5 33.71 5.95 12.00
CA GLY A 5 32.66 5.14 12.60
C GLY A 5 31.77 4.47 11.55
N SER A 6 31.37 3.24 11.84
CA SER A 6 30.41 2.45 11.08
C SER A 6 29.06 3.17 11.01
N ASP A 7 28.70 3.64 9.83
CA ASP A 7 27.46 4.35 9.55
C ASP A 7 26.27 3.37 9.52
N ILE A 8 25.30 3.62 10.40
CA ILE A 8 24.16 2.72 10.69
C ILE A 8 23.27 2.52 9.45
N LEU A 9 23.26 3.49 8.54
CA LEU A 9 22.51 3.45 7.28
C LEU A 9 23.02 2.40 6.28
N PHE A 10 24.25 1.89 6.47
CA PHE A 10 24.82 0.82 5.65
C PHE A 10 25.01 -0.48 6.44
N SER A 11 24.49 -0.54 7.67
CA SER A 11 24.52 -1.76 8.47
C SER A 11 23.68 -2.83 7.80
N LYS A 12 24.30 -3.97 7.51
CA LYS A 12 23.62 -5.19 7.03
C LYS A 12 22.97 -5.99 8.18
N ASP A 13 23.14 -5.53 9.42
CA ASP A 13 22.59 -6.15 10.61
C ASP A 13 21.24 -5.47 10.97
N PRO A 14 20.11 -6.19 10.83
CA PRO A 14 18.77 -5.65 11.11
C PRO A 14 18.55 -5.28 12.58
N LEU A 15 19.41 -5.72 13.51
CA LEU A 15 19.27 -5.46 14.94
C LEU A 15 19.84 -4.10 15.40
N VAL A 16 20.53 -3.34 14.54
CA VAL A 16 21.16 -2.06 14.94
C VAL A 16 20.13 -0.98 15.30
N PHE A 17 18.88 -1.08 14.82
CA PHE A 17 17.80 -0.14 15.15
C PHE A 17 17.21 -0.31 16.56
N THR A 18 17.52 -1.41 17.26
CA THR A 18 16.89 -1.73 18.55
C THR A 18 17.71 -1.30 19.77
N ASN A 19 18.93 -0.77 19.60
CA ASN A 19 19.80 -0.43 20.74
C ASN A 19 20.64 0.88 20.52
N PRO A 20 20.03 2.07 20.65
CA PRO A 20 20.73 3.35 20.42
C PRO A 20 21.74 3.68 21.53
N LYS A 21 22.85 4.34 21.15
CA LYS A 21 23.88 4.82 22.09
C LYS A 21 23.31 5.88 23.03
N LEU A 22 23.67 5.82 24.31
CA LEU A 22 23.30 6.81 25.33
C LEU A 22 24.39 7.87 25.46
N ILE A 23 24.00 9.15 25.50
CA ILE A 23 24.89 10.29 25.73
C ILE A 23 24.34 11.16 26.85
N ASN A 24 25.25 11.60 27.73
CA ASN A 24 24.91 12.52 28.80
C ASN A 24 25.07 13.96 28.33
N ILE A 25 23.98 14.73 28.38
CA ILE A 25 23.96 16.17 28.15
C ILE A 25 23.56 16.85 29.47
N GLY A 26 24.54 17.38 30.19
CA GLY A 26 24.35 17.90 31.54
C GLY A 26 23.97 16.78 32.53
N GLU A 27 22.91 16.97 33.30
CA GLU A 27 22.38 15.94 34.22
C GLU A 27 21.43 14.94 33.54
N TYR A 28 21.15 15.11 32.24
CA TYR A 28 20.21 14.26 31.51
C TYR A 28 20.94 13.24 30.64
N CYS A 29 20.57 11.96 30.78
CA CYS A 29 20.98 10.90 29.89
C CYS A 29 19.99 10.78 28.73
N VAL A 30 20.43 11.07 27.52
CA VAL A 30 19.60 11.13 26.30
C VAL A 30 20.13 10.11 25.30
N ARG A 31 19.23 9.46 24.56
CA ARG A 31 19.62 8.55 23.47
C ARG A 31 20.06 9.37 22.27
N ASP A 32 21.31 9.19 21.85
CA ASP A 32 21.85 9.80 20.64
C ASP A 32 21.52 8.91 19.44
N PHE A 33 20.50 9.32 18.73
CA PHE A 33 20.27 8.86 17.37
C PHE A 33 21.13 9.77 16.50
N GLN A 34 22.38 9.39 16.23
CA GLN A 34 23.27 10.13 15.32
C GLN A 34 22.69 10.10 13.90
N VAL A 35 21.72 10.97 13.67
CA VAL A 35 21.30 11.40 12.35
C VAL A 35 22.23 12.57 12.03
N HIS A 36 23.46 12.27 11.60
CA HIS A 36 24.28 13.26 10.93
C HIS A 36 23.72 13.47 9.52
N THR A 37 22.56 14.12 9.47
CA THR A 37 21.98 14.65 8.26
C THR A 37 22.73 15.93 7.89
N ASN A 38 23.67 15.82 6.95
CA ASN A 38 23.90 16.92 5.99
C ASN A 38 22.86 16.90 4.85
N VAL A 39 21.73 16.22 5.05
CA VAL A 39 20.57 16.22 4.15
C VAL A 39 19.37 16.73 4.96
N PRO A 40 18.70 17.82 4.57
CA PRO A 40 17.59 18.36 5.36
C PRO A 40 16.54 17.28 5.60
N ILE A 41 16.22 17.03 6.89
CA ILE A 41 15.07 16.23 7.29
C ILE A 41 13.84 16.90 6.70
N ASN A 42 13.23 16.29 5.68
CA ASN A 42 12.07 16.89 5.03
C ASN A 42 11.07 15.83 4.59
N SER A 43 10.34 15.30 5.57
CA SER A 43 8.92 14.88 5.47
C SER A 43 8.48 14.44 4.06
N GLN A 44 8.58 13.14 3.80
CA GLN A 44 7.92 12.52 2.66
C GLN A 44 6.42 12.39 2.97
N ASN A 45 5.68 13.49 2.82
CA ASN A 45 4.27 13.42 2.48
C ASN A 45 4.19 13.10 0.99
N LEU A 46 4.17 11.81 0.64
CA LEU A 46 3.39 11.44 -0.53
C LEU A 46 1.94 11.61 -0.10
N ALA A 47 1.21 12.49 -0.76
CA ALA A 47 -0.23 12.60 -0.54
C ALA A 47 -0.86 11.20 -0.69
N PRO A 48 -1.90 10.87 0.09
CA PRO A 48 -2.72 9.71 -0.19
C PRO A 48 -3.08 9.71 -1.68
N TYR A 49 -3.21 8.53 -2.27
CA TYR A 49 -3.82 8.42 -3.58
C TYR A 49 -5.27 8.91 -3.45
N GLU A 50 -5.49 10.20 -3.70
CA GLU A 50 -6.81 10.83 -3.66
C GLU A 50 -7.40 10.75 -5.07
N GLU A 51 -8.31 9.79 -5.29
CA GLU A 51 -9.38 9.97 -6.28
C GLU A 51 -10.62 10.43 -5.49
N ASP A 52 -10.99 11.71 -5.59
CA ASP A 52 -12.32 12.23 -5.21
C ASP A 52 -13.36 11.66 -6.21
N ASP A 53 -14.62 11.32 -5.91
CA ASP A 53 -15.63 11.88 -4.99
C ASP A 53 -16.60 10.79 -4.44
N ASN A 54 -16.18 9.52 -4.35
CA ASN A 54 -17.02 8.44 -3.81
C ASN A 54 -16.26 7.57 -2.79
N ILE A 55 -15.65 8.22 -1.79
CA ILE A 55 -15.14 7.51 -0.62
C ILE A 55 -16.34 6.87 0.08
N VAL A 56 -16.42 5.55 0.04
CA VAL A 56 -17.37 4.81 0.88
C VAL A 56 -17.04 5.16 2.34
N SER A 57 -17.98 5.82 3.03
CA SER A 57 -17.90 6.02 4.46
C SER A 57 -17.79 4.65 5.11
N CYS A 58 -16.61 4.31 5.63
CA CYS A 58 -16.31 3.03 6.26
C CYS A 58 -17.02 2.83 7.62
N MET A 59 -18.12 3.53 7.87
CA MET A 59 -18.96 3.35 9.06
C MET A 59 -19.81 2.07 9.00
N ASP A 60 -19.94 1.42 7.83
CA ASP A 60 -20.83 0.26 7.65
C ASP A 60 -20.13 -1.11 7.72
N VAL A 61 -18.87 -1.17 8.17
CA VAL A 61 -18.24 -2.48 8.46
C VAL A 61 -18.67 -2.90 9.86
N GLU A 62 -19.53 -3.92 9.96
CA GLU A 62 -19.77 -4.63 11.22
C GLU A 62 -18.47 -5.32 11.66
N TYR A 63 -17.68 -4.62 12.47
CA TYR A 63 -16.48 -5.20 13.06
C TYR A 63 -16.88 -6.23 14.11
N ASN A 64 -16.79 -7.51 13.72
CA ASN A 64 -16.85 -8.63 14.66
C ASN A 64 -15.52 -8.72 15.41
N TYR A 65 -15.35 -7.90 16.44
CA TYR A 65 -14.16 -7.95 17.29
C TYR A 65 -14.17 -9.22 18.14
N ASP A 66 -13.04 -9.93 18.21
CA ASP A 66 -12.88 -11.08 19.11
C ASP A 66 -12.84 -10.59 20.57
N MET A 67 -14.02 -10.54 21.19
CA MET A 67 -14.19 -10.08 22.56
C MET A 67 -14.13 -11.24 23.54
N LYS A 68 -13.27 -11.10 24.54
CA LYS A 68 -13.07 -12.08 25.62
C LYS A 68 -13.62 -11.52 26.93
N ILE A 69 -14.00 -12.42 27.85
CA ILE A 69 -14.37 -12.06 29.22
C ILE A 69 -13.24 -12.48 30.17
N THR A 70 -12.74 -11.53 30.94
CA THR A 70 -11.71 -11.77 31.96
C THR A 70 -12.24 -12.58 33.13
N LYS A 71 -11.35 -13.19 33.93
CA LYS A 71 -11.72 -13.91 35.17
C LYS A 71 -12.53 -13.05 36.16
N THR A 72 -12.39 -11.73 36.08
CA THR A 72 -13.11 -10.75 36.90
C THR A 72 -14.46 -10.31 36.30
N GLY A 73 -14.90 -10.90 35.19
CA GLY A 73 -16.17 -10.58 34.52
C GLY A 73 -16.15 -9.31 33.65
N LYS A 74 -14.98 -8.72 33.40
CA LYS A 74 -14.83 -7.55 32.50
C LYS A 74 -14.64 -8.00 31.05
N PHE A 75 -15.13 -7.18 30.12
CA PHE A 75 -14.92 -7.35 28.68
C PHE A 75 -13.51 -6.89 28.28
N LEU A 76 -12.89 -7.61 27.34
CA LEU A 76 -11.53 -7.40 26.88
C LEU A 76 -11.45 -7.61 25.36
N ILE A 77 -10.77 -6.68 24.67
CA ILE A 77 -10.30 -6.86 23.29
C ILE A 77 -8.77 -6.73 23.30
N GLU A 78 -8.11 -7.67 22.65
CA GLU A 78 -6.65 -7.76 22.49
C GLU A 78 -6.33 -7.86 21.01
N PHE A 79 -5.43 -7.01 20.53
CA PHE A 79 -5.09 -6.93 19.10
C PHE A 79 -3.70 -6.36 18.87
N HIS A 80 -3.06 -6.87 17.82
CA HIS A 80 -1.75 -6.40 17.38
C HIS A 80 -1.84 -5.00 16.79
N VAL A 81 -0.86 -4.16 17.12
CA VAL A 81 -0.67 -2.84 16.53
C VAL A 81 0.84 -2.62 16.36
N PRO A 82 1.31 -2.27 15.15
CA PRO A 82 2.71 -1.91 14.97
C PRO A 82 3.15 -0.79 15.91
N SER A 83 4.34 -0.94 16.48
CA SER A 83 4.88 0.02 17.46
C SER A 83 4.96 1.46 16.94
N ALA A 84 5.07 1.63 15.61
CA ALA A 84 5.00 2.91 14.92
C ALA A 84 3.70 3.70 15.21
N PHE A 85 2.59 3.03 15.54
CA PHE A 85 1.31 3.66 15.85
C PHE A 85 1.05 3.87 17.35
N PHE A 86 1.88 3.32 18.25
CA PHE A 86 1.68 3.51 19.70
C PHE A 86 1.66 4.99 20.08
N GLY A 87 2.57 5.78 19.48
CA GLY A 87 2.66 7.22 19.75
C GLY A 87 1.38 7.99 19.39
N SER A 88 0.70 7.63 18.29
CA SER A 88 -0.53 8.32 17.88
C SER A 88 -1.73 7.96 18.75
N ILE A 89 -1.81 6.71 19.23
CA ILE A 89 -2.85 6.27 20.17
C ILE A 89 -2.65 6.92 21.55
N ILE A 90 -1.39 6.99 22.02
CA ILE A 90 -1.06 7.64 23.30
C ILE A 90 -1.33 9.15 23.20
N GLY A 91 -0.85 9.79 22.13
CA GLY A 91 -0.91 11.23 21.92
C GLY A 91 0.05 12.01 22.83
N SER A 92 0.16 13.32 22.59
CA SER A 92 1.06 14.19 23.39
C SER A 92 0.74 14.08 24.88
N LYS A 93 1.75 13.75 25.69
CA LYS A 93 1.62 13.50 27.14
C LYS A 93 0.52 12.49 27.52
N GLY A 94 0.10 11.59 26.62
CA GLY A 94 -0.96 10.62 26.88
C GLY A 94 -2.38 11.21 26.84
N VAL A 95 -2.58 12.40 26.28
CA VAL A 95 -3.88 13.09 26.28
C VAL A 95 -4.93 12.34 25.46
N VAL A 96 -4.56 11.76 24.31
CA VAL A 96 -5.50 11.07 23.42
C VAL A 96 -6.02 9.80 24.08
N ARG A 97 -5.12 8.94 24.56
CA ARG A 97 -5.49 7.72 25.30
C ARG A 97 -6.39 8.03 26.49
N ARG A 98 -6.00 8.99 27.35
CA ARG A 98 -6.79 9.37 28.53
C ARG A 98 -8.19 9.86 28.17
N LYS A 99 -8.32 10.63 27.08
CA LYS A 99 -9.62 11.09 26.60
C LYS A 99 -10.51 9.93 26.14
N ILE A 100 -9.94 8.96 25.41
CA ILE A 100 -10.70 7.76 25.02
C ILE A 100 -11.13 7.01 26.27
N GLU A 101 -10.20 6.69 27.17
CA GLU A 101 -10.47 5.99 28.45
C GLU A 101 -11.57 6.66 29.27
N GLN A 102 -11.57 8.00 29.36
CA GLN A 102 -12.60 8.77 30.08
C GLN A 102 -13.96 8.71 29.38
N ASP A 103 -14.01 8.95 28.07
CA ASP A 103 -15.26 9.00 27.30
C ASP A 103 -15.95 7.64 27.19
N THR A 104 -15.19 6.55 27.28
CA THR A 104 -15.70 5.17 27.13
C THR A 104 -15.64 4.36 28.42
N HIS A 105 -15.18 4.91 29.55
CA HIS A 105 -15.06 4.16 30.82
C HIS A 105 -14.23 2.87 30.70
N THR A 106 -13.22 2.88 29.83
CA THR A 106 -12.32 1.74 29.57
C THR A 106 -10.89 2.03 30.03
N SER A 107 -10.06 1.00 30.12
CA SER A 107 -8.61 1.10 30.30
C SER A 107 -7.90 0.56 29.06
N ILE A 108 -6.95 1.32 28.52
CA ILE A 108 -6.17 0.99 27.33
C ILE A 108 -4.71 0.77 27.75
N LYS A 109 -4.26 -0.47 27.69
CA LYS A 109 -2.86 -0.84 27.90
C LYS A 109 -2.16 -0.96 26.56
N ILE A 110 -1.10 -0.17 26.40
CA ILE A 110 -0.25 -0.17 25.22
C ILE A 110 1.14 -0.64 25.68
N PRO A 111 1.80 -1.57 24.98
CA PRO A 111 3.17 -1.98 25.29
C PRO A 111 4.13 -0.79 25.32
N ARG A 112 5.23 -0.90 26.08
CA ARG A 112 6.27 0.14 26.03
C ARG A 112 7.04 0.05 24.72
N GLN A 113 7.70 1.15 24.37
CA GLN A 113 8.55 1.18 23.18
C GLN A 113 9.70 0.16 23.31
N GLY A 114 9.78 -0.76 22.36
CA GLY A 114 10.74 -1.88 22.36
C GLY A 114 10.28 -3.13 23.10
N GLU A 115 9.09 -3.12 23.71
CA GLU A 115 8.42 -4.33 24.21
C GLU A 115 7.50 -4.88 23.11
N GLU A 116 7.56 -6.19 22.89
CA GLU A 116 6.57 -6.90 22.08
C GLU A 116 5.25 -7.07 22.87
N GLY A 117 4.12 -7.01 22.17
CA GLY A 117 2.83 -7.33 22.75
C GLY A 117 1.66 -6.63 22.06
N ASP A 118 0.47 -7.05 22.44
CA ASP A 118 -0.78 -6.52 21.92
C ASP A 118 -1.26 -5.30 22.70
N VAL A 119 -2.05 -4.46 22.02
CA VAL A 119 -2.84 -3.42 22.67
C VAL A 119 -4.07 -4.07 23.28
N ILE A 120 -4.33 -3.78 24.56
CA ILE A 120 -5.41 -4.38 25.32
C ILE A 120 -6.37 -3.29 25.77
N ILE A 121 -7.66 -3.43 25.43
CA ILE A 121 -8.74 -2.57 25.88
C ILE A 121 -9.64 -3.37 26.82
N THR A 122 -9.88 -2.86 28.03
CA THR A 122 -10.74 -3.51 29.03
C THR A 122 -11.82 -2.57 29.56
N GLY A 123 -13.02 -3.09 29.82
CA GLY A 123 -14.14 -2.30 30.31
C GLY A 123 -15.22 -3.14 30.98
N GLY A 124 -16.11 -2.47 31.73
CA GLY A 124 -17.25 -3.13 32.39
C GLY A 124 -18.44 -3.39 31.47
N ASN A 125 -18.48 -2.75 30.30
CA ASN A 125 -19.56 -2.84 29.33
C ASN A 125 -18.99 -3.12 27.93
N GLU A 126 -19.58 -4.08 27.23
CA GLU A 126 -19.22 -4.47 25.87
C GLU A 126 -19.27 -3.29 24.89
N ARG A 127 -20.34 -2.48 24.93
CA ARG A 127 -20.52 -1.34 24.01
C ARG A 127 -19.42 -0.29 24.17
N ASP A 128 -18.97 -0.08 25.39
CA ASP A 128 -17.93 0.86 25.74
C ASP A 128 -16.55 0.40 25.23
N VAL A 129 -16.26 -0.90 25.37
CA VAL A 129 -15.04 -1.52 24.83
C VAL A 129 -15.02 -1.45 23.30
N ILE A 130 -16.14 -1.76 22.64
CA ILE A 130 -16.29 -1.63 21.17
C ILE A 130 -16.07 -0.18 20.74
N ARG A 131 -16.69 0.79 21.42
CA ARG A 131 -16.53 2.21 21.10
C ARG A 131 -15.08 2.69 21.28
N ALA A 132 -14.39 2.22 22.31
CA ALA A 132 -12.97 2.52 22.52
C ALA A 132 -12.12 1.94 21.39
N LYS A 133 -12.35 0.67 21.00
CA LYS A 133 -11.66 0.01 19.89
C LYS A 133 -11.85 0.76 18.58
N SER A 134 -13.09 1.12 18.22
CA SER A 134 -13.36 1.87 16.99
C SER A 134 -12.65 3.23 16.95
N ARG A 135 -12.53 3.93 18.08
CA ARG A 135 -11.76 5.19 18.16
C ARG A 135 -10.27 4.97 17.97
N VAL A 136 -9.71 3.89 18.53
CA VAL A 136 -8.31 3.51 18.32
C VAL A 136 -8.06 3.16 16.86
N ASP A 137 -8.96 2.41 16.22
CA ASP A 137 -8.84 2.04 14.80
C ASP A 137 -8.86 3.26 13.88
N ILE A 138 -9.72 4.25 14.15
CA ILE A 138 -9.73 5.52 13.40
C ILE A 138 -8.36 6.21 13.49
N ILE A 139 -7.75 6.26 14.68
CA ILE A 139 -6.42 6.87 14.86
C ILE A 139 -5.36 6.09 14.10
N ILE A 140 -5.40 4.75 14.16
CA ILE A 140 -4.46 3.88 13.44
C ILE A 140 -4.59 4.12 11.94
N TRP A 141 -5.79 4.10 11.37
CA TRP A 141 -6.02 4.32 9.94
C TRP A 141 -5.58 5.72 9.50
N GLN A 142 -5.96 6.76 10.23
CA GLN A 142 -5.51 8.14 9.92
C GLN A 142 -4.00 8.32 10.00
N THR A 143 -3.33 7.54 10.85
CA THR A 143 -1.87 7.56 10.93
C THR A 143 -1.25 6.73 9.80
N ARG A 144 -1.82 5.56 9.51
CA ARG A 144 -1.39 4.64 8.44
C ARG A 144 -1.50 5.28 7.06
N ASP A 145 -2.54 6.07 6.81
CA ASP A 145 -2.75 6.80 5.55
C ASP A 145 -1.62 7.82 5.25
N LYS A 146 -0.82 8.19 6.27
CA LYS A 146 0.35 9.08 6.12
C LYS A 146 1.65 8.33 5.82
N HIS A 147 1.64 7.00 5.95
CA HIS A 147 2.81 6.19 5.61
C HIS A 147 2.84 5.92 4.10
N PRO A 148 4.03 5.86 3.49
CA PRO A 148 4.16 5.42 2.12
C PRO A 148 3.70 3.96 2.00
N LEU A 149 3.00 3.64 0.89
CA LEU A 149 2.64 2.24 0.59
C LEU A 149 3.90 1.37 0.60
N THR A 150 3.79 0.20 1.20
CA THR A 150 4.91 -0.73 1.42
C THR A 150 4.76 -2.00 0.58
N HIS A 151 3.51 -2.46 0.40
CA HIS A 151 3.17 -3.69 -0.27
C HIS A 151 1.92 -3.48 -1.12
N PHE A 152 1.67 -4.39 -2.04
CA PHE A 152 0.47 -4.36 -2.86
C PHE A 152 0.16 -5.75 -3.40
N VAL A 153 -1.12 -6.03 -3.56
CA VAL A 153 -1.61 -7.22 -4.26
C VAL A 153 -1.71 -6.89 -5.75
N SER A 154 -1.12 -7.72 -6.61
CA SER A 154 -1.05 -7.45 -8.05
C SER A 154 -1.02 -8.70 -8.92
N VAL A 155 -1.33 -8.50 -10.20
CA VAL A 155 -0.99 -9.43 -11.28
C VAL A 155 0.13 -8.80 -12.12
N PRO A 156 1.30 -9.46 -12.27
CA PRO A 156 2.36 -8.98 -13.16
C PRO A 156 1.88 -8.89 -14.61
N MET A 157 2.33 -7.88 -15.36
CA MET A 157 2.03 -7.71 -16.79
C MET A 157 3.34 -7.47 -17.55
N VAL A 158 4.22 -8.47 -17.55
CA VAL A 158 5.65 -8.35 -17.85
C VAL A 158 6.13 -9.35 -18.91
N SER A 159 5.22 -9.87 -19.74
CA SER A 159 5.56 -10.72 -20.88
C SER A 159 6.46 -9.97 -21.86
N ASP A 160 7.31 -10.70 -22.58
CA ASP A 160 8.25 -10.09 -23.52
C ASP A 160 7.52 -9.27 -24.60
N MET A 161 6.33 -9.72 -25.01
CA MET A 161 5.46 -8.98 -25.94
C MET A 161 5.00 -7.65 -25.35
N ILE A 162 4.51 -7.64 -24.10
CA ILE A 162 4.07 -6.41 -23.43
C ILE A 162 5.23 -5.43 -23.27
N LYS A 163 6.39 -5.90 -22.79
CA LYS A 163 7.60 -5.07 -22.64
C LYS A 163 8.03 -4.47 -23.97
N HIS A 164 8.13 -5.29 -25.00
CA HIS A 164 8.55 -4.85 -26.34
C HIS A 164 7.60 -3.80 -26.92
N ASN A 165 6.30 -4.05 -26.87
CA ASN A 165 5.31 -3.11 -27.40
C ASN A 165 5.20 -1.83 -26.55
N PHE A 166 5.42 -1.92 -25.25
CA PHE A 166 5.52 -0.76 -24.37
C PHE A 166 6.74 0.10 -24.71
N ASP A 167 7.89 -0.50 -24.99
CA ASP A 167 9.09 0.23 -25.43
C ASP A 167 8.88 0.89 -26.80
N ILE A 168 8.21 0.21 -27.74
CA ILE A 168 7.79 0.83 -29.02
C ILE A 168 6.86 2.02 -28.78
N PHE A 169 5.85 1.85 -27.92
CA PHE A 169 4.93 2.92 -27.57
C PHE A 169 5.68 4.12 -26.99
N LYS A 170 6.57 3.89 -26.01
CA LYS A 170 7.44 4.91 -25.42
C LYS A 170 8.31 5.62 -26.47
N ALA A 171 9.01 4.85 -27.31
CA ALA A 171 9.87 5.41 -28.35
C ALA A 171 9.10 6.29 -29.33
N ASN A 172 7.91 5.85 -29.76
CA ASN A 172 7.06 6.62 -30.65
C ASN A 172 6.56 7.94 -30.04
N LEU A 173 6.25 7.96 -28.74
CA LEU A 173 5.84 9.18 -28.04
C LEU A 173 7.01 10.17 -27.84
N LEU A 174 8.22 9.66 -27.60
CA LEU A 174 9.41 10.49 -27.37
C LEU A 174 10.04 11.03 -28.66
N THR A 175 9.89 10.32 -29.78
CA THR A 175 10.45 10.71 -31.09
C THR A 175 9.45 11.43 -32.01
N GLY A 176 8.16 11.33 -31.69
CA GLY A 176 7.08 11.95 -32.45
C GLY A 176 6.91 13.45 -32.16
N THR A 177 5.67 13.93 -32.34
CA THR A 177 5.30 15.30 -31.99
C THR A 177 5.60 15.56 -30.51
N MET A 178 6.21 16.71 -30.21
CA MET A 178 6.47 17.11 -28.83
C MET A 178 5.16 17.17 -28.03
N ILE A 179 5.13 16.46 -26.91
CA ILE A 179 4.00 16.44 -25.99
C ILE A 179 4.34 17.28 -24.76
N ARG A 180 3.49 18.26 -24.44
CA ARG A 180 3.71 19.19 -23.32
C ARG A 180 3.80 18.42 -21.99
N GLY A 181 4.89 18.62 -21.27
CA GLY A 181 5.09 18.06 -19.93
C GLY A 181 5.42 16.56 -19.89
N LEU A 182 5.49 15.88 -21.04
CA LEU A 182 5.87 14.48 -21.08
C LEU A 182 7.40 14.34 -21.03
N ASP A 183 7.90 13.51 -20.11
CA ASP A 183 9.31 13.22 -19.95
C ASP A 183 9.58 11.71 -19.98
N ALA A 184 10.75 11.31 -20.47
CA ALA A 184 11.13 9.90 -20.62
C ALA A 184 11.19 9.14 -19.28
N SER A 185 11.45 9.83 -18.16
CA SER A 185 11.47 9.26 -16.81
C SER A 185 10.08 9.01 -16.23
N MET A 186 9.03 9.60 -16.82
CA MET A 186 7.64 9.41 -16.38
C MET A 186 7.06 8.04 -16.76
N PHE A 187 7.69 7.36 -17.72
CA PHE A 187 7.28 6.02 -18.14
C PHE A 187 7.66 4.99 -17.08
N GLN A 188 6.73 4.10 -16.77
CA GLN A 188 6.97 2.97 -15.88
C GLN A 188 8.12 2.09 -16.41
N ASN A 189 8.85 1.45 -15.50
CA ASN A 189 9.82 0.42 -15.87
C ASN A 189 9.07 -0.79 -16.48
N PRO A 190 9.43 -1.26 -17.68
CA PRO A 190 8.77 -2.41 -18.32
C PRO A 190 8.75 -3.68 -17.45
N ASN A 191 9.78 -3.88 -16.61
CA ASN A 191 9.84 -5.01 -15.67
C ASN A 191 8.97 -4.84 -14.43
N LYS A 192 8.31 -3.69 -14.26
CA LYS A 192 7.46 -3.35 -13.13
C LYS A 192 6.02 -3.05 -13.57
N LEU A 193 5.66 -3.35 -14.82
CA LEU A 193 4.27 -3.26 -15.28
C LEU A 193 3.41 -4.28 -14.54
N HIS A 194 2.30 -3.83 -13.96
CA HIS A 194 1.40 -4.67 -13.19
C HIS A 194 -0.01 -4.09 -13.12
N LEU A 195 -0.97 -4.99 -12.93
CA LEU A 195 -2.33 -4.67 -12.54
C LEU A 195 -2.39 -4.66 -11.00
N THR A 196 -2.71 -3.51 -10.41
CA THR A 196 -2.86 -3.39 -8.95
C THR A 196 -4.28 -3.78 -8.53
N ILE A 197 -4.40 -4.66 -7.53
CA ILE A 197 -5.68 -5.06 -6.93
C ILE A 197 -5.88 -4.36 -5.58
N ALA A 198 -4.87 -4.37 -4.71
CA ALA A 198 -4.96 -3.75 -3.38
C ALA A 198 -3.62 -3.15 -2.98
N THR A 199 -3.63 -2.04 -2.24
CA THR A 199 -2.43 -1.40 -1.70
C THR A 199 -2.39 -1.51 -0.18
N LEU A 200 -1.21 -1.80 0.38
CA LEU A 200 -1.03 -2.05 1.81
C LEU A 200 0.13 -1.26 2.40
N VAL A 201 -0.04 -0.89 3.66
CA VAL A 201 1.03 -0.44 4.55
C VAL A 201 1.16 -1.50 5.62
N LEU A 202 2.25 -2.27 5.62
CA LEU A 202 2.56 -3.32 6.59
C LEU A 202 3.87 -2.91 7.26
N LEU A 203 3.85 -2.65 8.56
CA LEU A 203 4.97 -1.99 9.26
C LEU A 203 5.82 -2.93 10.10
N ASP A 204 5.41 -4.18 10.26
CA ASP A 204 6.19 -5.21 10.96
C ASP A 204 5.93 -6.62 10.38
N GLU A 205 6.68 -7.60 10.89
CA GLU A 205 6.59 -9.00 10.44
C GLU A 205 5.25 -9.66 10.81
N VAL A 206 4.60 -9.21 11.89
CA VAL A 206 3.30 -9.75 12.31
C VAL A 206 2.24 -9.40 11.26
N GLU A 207 2.21 -8.14 10.82
CA GLU A 207 1.31 -7.70 9.74
C GLU A 207 1.64 -8.36 8.40
N GLN A 208 2.92 -8.52 8.07
CA GLN A 208 3.34 -9.24 6.86
C GLN A 208 2.87 -10.69 6.87
N ASN A 209 3.10 -11.40 7.96
CA ASN A 209 2.65 -12.79 8.12
C ASN A 209 1.13 -12.88 8.08
N GLN A 210 0.41 -11.97 8.72
CA GLN A 210 -1.05 -11.89 8.65
C GLN A 210 -1.51 -11.69 7.21
N ALA A 211 -0.93 -10.76 6.46
CA ALA A 211 -1.28 -10.52 5.06
C ALA A 211 -1.03 -11.74 4.16
N VAL A 212 0.08 -12.45 4.38
CA VAL A 212 0.38 -13.72 3.69
C VAL A 212 -0.69 -14.76 3.98
N GLN A 213 -1.08 -14.96 5.24
CA GLN A 213 -2.10 -15.94 5.61
C GLN A 213 -3.48 -15.56 5.07
N VAL A 214 -3.85 -14.28 5.17
CA VAL A 214 -5.14 -13.78 4.67
C VAL A 214 -5.24 -13.94 3.15
N LEU A 215 -4.18 -13.66 2.39
CA LEU A 215 -4.21 -13.87 0.93
C LEU A 215 -4.31 -15.36 0.57
N LYS A 216 -3.65 -16.24 1.34
CA LYS A 216 -3.77 -17.70 1.16
C LYS A 216 -5.18 -18.20 1.47
N GLN A 217 -5.82 -17.69 2.53
CA GLN A 217 -7.22 -18.02 2.85
C GLN A 217 -8.18 -17.48 1.79
N CYS A 218 -7.96 -16.25 1.32
CA CYS A 218 -8.71 -15.64 0.23
C CYS A 218 -8.61 -16.50 -1.06
N LYS A 219 -7.45 -17.11 -1.32
CA LYS A 219 -7.31 -18.06 -2.43
C LYS A 219 -8.33 -19.19 -2.30
N GLU A 220 -8.38 -19.85 -1.16
CA GLU A 220 -9.26 -21.01 -0.96
C GLU A 220 -10.75 -20.64 -0.93
N GLU A 221 -11.09 -19.50 -0.33
CA GLU A 221 -12.49 -19.10 -0.10
C GLU A 221 -13.10 -18.30 -1.25
N ILE A 222 -12.30 -17.56 -2.03
CA ILE A 222 -12.77 -16.64 -3.07
C ILE A 222 -12.23 -17.01 -4.44
N ILE A 223 -10.91 -17.19 -4.58
CA ILE A 223 -10.27 -17.37 -5.89
C ILE A 223 -10.61 -18.75 -6.47
N ASN A 224 -10.31 -19.83 -5.74
CA ASN A 224 -10.50 -21.20 -6.23
C ASN A 224 -11.97 -21.44 -6.64
N PRO A 225 -13.00 -21.16 -5.83
CA PRO A 225 -14.39 -21.43 -6.20
C PRO A 225 -14.84 -20.74 -7.48
N LEU A 226 -14.24 -19.59 -7.83
CA LEU A 226 -14.55 -18.83 -9.03
C LEU A 226 -13.76 -19.31 -10.26
N PHE A 227 -12.68 -20.07 -10.09
CA PHE A 227 -11.80 -20.55 -11.18
C PHE A 227 -11.69 -22.07 -11.35
N THR A 228 -12.30 -22.90 -10.49
CA THR A 228 -12.20 -24.38 -10.51
C THR A 228 -12.46 -25.05 -11.86
N SER A 229 -13.32 -24.46 -12.71
CA SER A 229 -13.71 -25.03 -14.01
C SER A 229 -13.40 -24.10 -15.19
N VAL A 230 -12.44 -23.20 -15.02
CA VAL A 230 -12.13 -22.16 -16.01
C VAL A 230 -10.92 -22.56 -16.85
N GLU A 231 -11.04 -22.37 -18.17
CA GLU A 231 -9.91 -22.52 -19.10
C GLU A 231 -8.76 -21.58 -18.72
N PRO A 232 -7.50 -21.84 -19.13
CA PRO A 232 -6.40 -20.91 -18.94
C PRO A 232 -6.78 -19.49 -19.37
N LEU A 233 -6.81 -18.58 -18.39
CA LEU A 233 -7.15 -17.18 -18.63
C LEU A 233 -5.91 -16.40 -19.03
N ARG A 234 -6.10 -15.49 -19.98
CA ARG A 234 -5.09 -14.49 -20.34
C ARG A 234 -5.64 -13.10 -20.08
N ILE A 235 -4.81 -12.21 -19.57
CA ILE A 235 -5.13 -10.79 -19.48
C ILE A 235 -4.56 -10.09 -20.71
N THR A 236 -5.43 -9.46 -21.49
CA THR A 236 -5.05 -8.54 -22.56
C THR A 236 -4.87 -7.14 -22.00
N LEU A 237 -3.72 -6.53 -22.29
CA LEU A 237 -3.48 -5.10 -22.08
C LEU A 237 -3.69 -4.37 -23.41
N ARG A 238 -4.82 -3.67 -23.53
CA ARG A 238 -5.21 -2.96 -24.74
C ARG A 238 -5.99 -1.70 -24.46
N GLY A 239 -5.59 -0.64 -25.14
CA GLY A 239 -6.22 0.66 -25.09
C GLY A 239 -5.78 1.48 -23.89
N LEU A 240 -6.06 2.78 -23.95
CA LEU A 240 -5.55 3.79 -23.05
C LEU A 240 -6.68 4.61 -22.44
N GLU A 241 -6.48 5.01 -21.20
CA GLU A 241 -7.37 5.90 -20.46
C GLU A 241 -6.55 6.67 -19.41
N ILE A 242 -7.19 7.66 -18.78
CA ILE A 242 -6.57 8.59 -17.83
C ILE A 242 -7.38 8.58 -16.54
N MET A 243 -6.74 8.95 -15.42
CA MET A 243 -7.40 8.88 -14.11
C MET A 243 -8.41 10.00 -13.86
N ASN A 244 -8.25 11.12 -14.56
CA ASN A 244 -9.10 12.31 -14.47
C ASN A 244 -9.79 12.59 -15.82
N ASP A 245 -10.71 13.56 -15.86
CA ASP A 245 -11.49 13.86 -17.07
C ASP A 245 -10.86 14.88 -18.02
N ASP A 246 -9.77 15.54 -17.63
CA ASP A 246 -9.08 16.54 -18.45
C ASP A 246 -7.83 15.96 -19.12
N PRO A 247 -7.89 15.61 -20.42
CA PRO A 247 -6.75 15.05 -21.13
C PRO A 247 -5.60 16.04 -21.29
N THR A 248 -5.81 17.34 -21.09
CA THR A 248 -4.76 18.36 -21.22
C THR A 248 -3.90 18.45 -19.96
N ASN A 249 -4.37 18.00 -18.80
CA ASN A 249 -3.66 18.03 -17.52
C ASN A 249 -3.76 16.68 -16.82
N VAL A 250 -2.95 15.72 -17.30
CA VAL A 250 -2.97 14.34 -16.81
C VAL A 250 -1.77 14.06 -15.93
N ASP A 251 -2.05 13.35 -14.85
CA ASP A 251 -1.05 12.89 -13.90
C ASP A 251 -0.74 11.39 -14.06
N VAL A 252 -1.73 10.59 -14.48
CA VAL A 252 -1.62 9.15 -14.68
C VAL A 252 -2.33 8.75 -15.96
N LEU A 253 -1.58 8.10 -16.85
CA LEU A 253 -2.12 7.43 -18.03
C LEU A 253 -1.88 5.92 -17.87
N TYR A 254 -2.93 5.15 -18.08
CA TYR A 254 -2.94 3.72 -17.84
C TYR A 254 -3.49 2.94 -19.03
N GLY A 255 -3.10 1.67 -19.11
CA GLY A 255 -3.64 0.72 -20.07
C GLY A 255 -4.84 -0.01 -19.49
N LYS A 256 -5.86 -0.21 -20.31
CA LYS A 256 -7.05 -0.97 -19.94
C LYS A 256 -6.78 -2.47 -20.03
N VAL A 257 -7.40 -3.23 -19.15
CA VAL A 257 -7.27 -4.69 -19.12
C VAL A 257 -8.59 -5.37 -19.40
N SER A 258 -8.52 -6.51 -20.08
CA SER A 258 -9.65 -7.42 -20.27
C SER A 258 -9.16 -8.85 -20.22
N VAL A 259 -9.98 -9.78 -19.77
CA VAL A 259 -9.67 -11.20 -19.72
C VAL A 259 -10.15 -11.89 -21.00
N ASN A 260 -9.35 -12.83 -21.50
CA ASN A 260 -9.70 -13.74 -22.59
C ASN A 260 -9.91 -15.16 -22.04
N PRO A 261 -11.04 -15.83 -22.39
CA PRO A 261 -12.17 -15.31 -23.17
C PRO A 261 -13.00 -14.20 -22.45
N PRO A 262 -13.58 -13.22 -23.17
CA PRO A 262 -14.29 -12.07 -22.57
C PRO A 262 -15.44 -12.40 -21.62
N LYS A 263 -16.03 -13.60 -21.74
CA LYS A 263 -17.08 -14.08 -20.82
C LYS A 263 -16.64 -14.14 -19.36
N TYR A 264 -15.33 -14.12 -19.10
CA TYR A 264 -14.77 -14.15 -17.74
C TYR A 264 -14.43 -12.76 -17.16
N ASN A 265 -14.70 -11.65 -17.87
CA ASN A 265 -14.45 -10.30 -17.36
C ASN A 265 -15.16 -10.03 -16.03
N ASP A 266 -16.46 -10.33 -15.93
CA ASP A 266 -17.23 -10.11 -14.71
C ASP A 266 -16.75 -11.01 -13.56
N CYS A 267 -16.31 -12.24 -13.89
CA CYS A 267 -15.73 -13.15 -12.91
C CYS A 267 -14.41 -12.59 -12.36
N PHE A 268 -13.56 -12.08 -13.24
CA PHE A 268 -12.29 -11.48 -12.85
C PHE A 268 -12.47 -10.21 -12.01
N GLN A 269 -13.45 -9.36 -12.34
CA GLN A 269 -13.81 -8.22 -11.52
C GLN A 269 -14.27 -8.65 -10.12
N LYS A 270 -15.16 -9.67 -10.03
CA LYS A 270 -15.62 -10.22 -8.75
C LYS A 270 -14.48 -10.78 -7.90
N VAL A 271 -13.46 -11.36 -8.54
CA VAL A 271 -12.26 -11.85 -7.84
C VAL A 271 -11.46 -10.68 -7.28
N ALA A 272 -11.19 -9.64 -8.08
CA ALA A 272 -10.46 -8.47 -7.63
C ALA A 272 -11.19 -7.76 -6.46
N ASP A 273 -12.49 -7.54 -6.60
CA ASP A 273 -13.34 -6.95 -5.56
C ASP A 273 -13.39 -7.86 -4.32
N GLY A 274 -13.51 -9.17 -4.53
CA GLY A 274 -13.49 -10.18 -3.47
C GLY A 274 -12.19 -10.17 -2.68
N ILE A 275 -11.03 -10.03 -3.33
CA ILE A 275 -9.73 -9.91 -2.66
C ILE A 275 -9.67 -8.66 -1.79
N VAL A 276 -10.07 -7.49 -2.33
CA VAL A 276 -10.07 -6.24 -1.56
C VAL A 276 -11.01 -6.33 -0.37
N ASN A 277 -12.22 -6.86 -0.56
CA ASN A 277 -13.21 -7.04 0.51
C ASN A 277 -12.69 -8.01 1.58
N TYR A 278 -12.07 -9.12 1.17
CA TYR A 278 -11.50 -10.09 2.09
C TYR A 278 -10.39 -9.47 2.96
N LEU A 279 -9.47 -8.74 2.35
CA LEU A 279 -8.40 -8.02 3.05
C LEU A 279 -8.95 -6.92 3.97
N ALA A 280 -9.98 -6.20 3.53
CA ALA A 280 -10.62 -5.14 4.30
C ALA A 280 -11.31 -5.69 5.55
N ASN A 281 -12.04 -6.80 5.41
CA ASN A 281 -12.70 -7.48 6.54
C ASN A 281 -11.69 -8.01 7.57
N LYS A 282 -10.44 -8.27 7.16
CA LYS A 282 -9.34 -8.66 8.06
C LYS A 282 -8.52 -7.47 8.57
N GLY A 283 -8.94 -6.24 8.28
CA GLY A 283 -8.31 -5.00 8.77
C GLY A 283 -6.99 -4.63 8.08
N LEU A 284 -6.67 -5.22 6.93
CA LEU A 284 -5.40 -4.99 6.23
C LEU A 284 -5.48 -3.88 5.16
N VAL A 285 -6.68 -3.64 4.63
CA VAL A 285 -6.94 -2.65 3.59
C VAL A 285 -8.13 -1.80 4.01
N ARG A 286 -8.06 -0.49 3.76
CA ARG A 286 -9.22 0.39 3.89
C ARG A 286 -9.93 0.43 2.54
N ARG A 287 -11.20 0.04 2.52
CA ARG A 287 -12.02 0.16 1.30
C ARG A 287 -12.23 1.64 1.01
N GLN A 288 -11.84 2.05 -0.20
CA GLN A 288 -12.01 3.42 -0.69
C GLN A 288 -13.19 3.49 -1.68
N TYR A 289 -13.31 2.49 -2.56
CA TYR A 289 -14.33 2.45 -3.62
C TYR A 289 -15.17 1.18 -3.57
N GLU A 290 -16.27 1.19 -4.31
CA GLU A 290 -17.17 0.03 -4.41
C GLU A 290 -16.51 -1.15 -5.15
N SER A 291 -15.78 -0.88 -6.23
CA SER A 291 -15.15 -1.87 -7.09
C SER A 291 -13.72 -1.46 -7.45
N VAL A 292 -12.85 -2.44 -7.68
CA VAL A 292 -11.45 -2.23 -8.05
C VAL A 292 -11.38 -1.73 -9.48
N LYS A 293 -10.77 -0.56 -9.69
CA LYS A 293 -10.45 -0.05 -11.02
C LYS A 293 -9.30 -0.86 -11.61
N LEU A 294 -9.60 -1.85 -12.44
CA LEU A 294 -8.60 -2.70 -13.07
C LEU A 294 -7.84 -1.95 -14.16
N HIS A 295 -6.56 -1.66 -13.92
CA HIS A 295 -5.70 -0.93 -14.85
C HIS A 295 -4.20 -1.25 -14.65
N VAL A 296 -3.39 -0.98 -15.68
CA VAL A 296 -1.92 -1.02 -15.61
C VAL A 296 -1.38 0.40 -15.79
N THR A 297 -0.72 0.95 -14.79
CA THR A 297 -0.11 2.29 -14.89
C THR A 297 1.06 2.27 -15.89
N LEU A 298 1.01 3.14 -16.90
CA LEU A 298 2.01 3.22 -17.97
C LEU A 298 2.90 4.46 -17.84
N ILE A 299 2.28 5.61 -17.55
CA ILE A 299 2.96 6.90 -17.38
C ILE A 299 2.42 7.56 -16.11
N ASN A 300 3.31 8.07 -15.27
CA ASN A 300 2.95 8.81 -14.07
C ASN A 300 3.86 10.04 -13.89
N SER A 301 3.26 11.21 -13.71
CA SER A 301 3.98 12.46 -13.44
C SER A 301 4.85 12.40 -12.18
N LEU A 302 4.50 11.55 -11.20
CA LEU A 302 5.29 11.32 -9.99
C LEU A 302 6.63 10.62 -10.26
N PHE A 303 6.80 9.94 -11.40
CA PHE A 303 8.05 9.26 -11.73
C PHE A 303 9.09 10.21 -12.35
N ARG A 304 8.69 11.45 -12.64
CA ARG A 304 9.58 12.44 -13.24
C ARG A 304 10.82 12.63 -12.36
N LYS A 305 12.00 12.37 -12.92
CA LYS A 305 13.29 12.62 -12.28
C LYS A 305 13.67 14.08 -12.45
N THR A 306 14.07 14.75 -11.38
CA THR A 306 14.63 16.10 -11.41
C THR A 306 16.13 16.05 -11.16
N ASN A 307 16.89 16.94 -11.82
CA ASN A 307 18.34 17.09 -11.61
C ASN A 307 18.68 17.99 -10.40
N THR A 308 17.69 18.48 -9.67
CA THR A 308 17.85 19.43 -8.54
C THR A 308 17.17 18.88 -7.30
N ASP A 309 17.86 18.93 -6.15
CA ASP A 309 17.41 18.49 -4.81
C ASP A 309 16.22 19.29 -4.23
N SER A 310 15.68 20.24 -4.98
CA SER A 310 14.49 21.00 -4.59
C SER A 310 13.21 20.22 -4.91
N LYS A 311 12.33 20.07 -3.90
CA LYS A 311 10.95 19.56 -4.02
C LYS A 311 10.18 20.33 -5.10
N GLN A 312 10.13 19.82 -6.32
CA GLN A 312 9.28 20.41 -7.36
C GLN A 312 7.85 19.89 -7.17
N LYS A 313 6.89 20.80 -7.35
CA LYS A 313 5.46 20.49 -7.32
C LYS A 313 5.17 19.46 -8.44
N ARG A 314 4.29 18.49 -8.18
CA ARG A 314 3.81 17.56 -9.22
C ARG A 314 3.32 18.36 -10.43
N GLU A 315 3.83 18.03 -11.60
CA GLU A 315 3.51 18.72 -12.85
C GLU A 315 2.86 17.74 -13.84
N PRO A 316 1.62 18.01 -14.29
CA PRO A 316 0.93 17.14 -15.22
C PRO A 316 1.50 17.23 -16.64
N PHE A 317 1.05 16.34 -17.51
CA PHE A 317 1.36 16.32 -18.95
C PHE A 317 0.08 16.32 -19.78
N ASP A 318 0.19 16.76 -21.03
CA ASP A 318 -0.92 16.74 -21.99
C ASP A 318 -0.98 15.37 -22.67
N SER A 319 -2.08 14.65 -22.51
CA SER A 319 -2.29 13.32 -23.08
C SER A 319 -3.17 13.33 -24.34
N THR A 320 -3.65 14.49 -24.80
CA THR A 320 -4.66 14.61 -25.87
C THR A 320 -4.23 13.87 -27.13
N LEU A 321 -3.02 14.15 -27.63
CA LEU A 321 -2.46 13.47 -28.81
C LEU A 321 -2.23 11.97 -28.59
N ILE A 322 -1.89 11.57 -27.35
CA ILE A 322 -1.68 10.16 -27.00
C ILE A 322 -3.01 9.42 -27.10
N LEU A 323 -4.07 9.98 -26.51
CA LEU A 323 -5.40 9.40 -26.52
C LEU A 323 -6.05 9.44 -27.90
N GLU A 324 -5.75 10.41 -28.76
CA GLU A 324 -6.23 10.43 -30.15
C GLU A 324 -5.58 9.34 -31.00
N LYS A 325 -4.25 9.23 -30.94
CA LYS A 325 -3.48 8.36 -31.84
C LYS A 325 -3.34 6.92 -31.34
N TYR A 326 -3.25 6.73 -30.03
CA TYR A 326 -2.93 5.44 -29.40
C TYR A 326 -4.07 4.89 -28.54
N LYS A 327 -5.30 5.44 -28.64
CA LYS A 327 -6.47 5.04 -27.84
C LYS A 327 -6.66 3.53 -27.69
N ASN A 328 -6.42 2.79 -28.77
CA ASN A 328 -6.69 1.36 -28.89
C ASN A 328 -5.40 0.53 -29.03
N PHE A 329 -4.24 1.10 -28.67
CA PHE A 329 -2.94 0.45 -28.78
C PHE A 329 -2.93 -0.89 -28.03
N HIS A 330 -2.42 -1.93 -28.70
CA HIS A 330 -2.37 -3.27 -28.15
C HIS A 330 -0.96 -3.54 -27.62
N PHE A 331 -0.82 -3.66 -26.31
CA PHE A 331 0.47 -3.95 -25.68
C PHE A 331 0.75 -5.46 -25.69
N GLY A 332 -0.28 -6.28 -25.49
CA GLY A 332 -0.14 -7.73 -25.57
C GLY A 332 -0.98 -8.45 -24.54
N GLU A 333 -0.61 -9.69 -24.28
CA GLU A 333 -1.28 -10.59 -23.36
C GLU A 333 -0.30 -11.18 -22.34
N GLU A 334 -0.83 -11.53 -21.18
CA GLU A 334 -0.14 -12.22 -20.09
C GLU A 334 -0.99 -13.39 -19.62
N ASP A 335 -0.36 -14.50 -19.24
CA ASP A 335 -1.07 -15.62 -18.64
C ASP A 335 -1.44 -15.31 -17.18
N LEU A 336 -2.71 -15.45 -16.84
CA LEU A 336 -3.22 -15.19 -15.49
C LEU A 336 -2.96 -16.40 -14.58
N ASN A 337 -1.70 -16.55 -14.15
CA ASN A 337 -1.25 -17.70 -13.36
C ASN A 337 -1.19 -17.41 -11.86
N TYR A 338 -0.73 -16.22 -11.48
CA TYR A 338 -0.42 -15.89 -10.09
C TYR A 338 -0.90 -14.49 -9.71
N ILE A 339 -1.34 -14.35 -8.46
CA ILE A 339 -1.51 -13.08 -7.76
C ILE A 339 -0.39 -12.95 -6.73
N HIS A 340 0.28 -11.81 -6.74
CA HIS A 340 1.44 -11.52 -5.92
C HIS A 340 1.06 -10.58 -4.78
N LEU A 341 1.50 -10.90 -3.56
CA LEU A 341 1.66 -9.90 -2.49
C LEU A 341 3.07 -9.34 -2.58
N SER A 342 3.23 -8.29 -3.38
CA SER A 342 4.50 -7.68 -3.77
C SER A 342 5.01 -6.68 -2.73
N VAL A 343 6.33 -6.53 -2.64
CA VAL A 343 7.03 -5.51 -1.85
C VAL A 343 7.41 -4.33 -2.77
N ARG A 344 7.09 -3.08 -2.39
CA ARG A 344 7.22 -1.90 -3.27
C ARG A 344 8.67 -1.42 -3.49
N PHE A 345 9.59 -1.76 -2.59
CA PHE A 345 10.96 -1.20 -2.57
C PHE A 345 12.06 -2.22 -2.90
N THR A 346 11.80 -3.11 -3.84
CA THR A 346 12.72 -4.22 -4.10
C THR A 346 13.91 -3.75 -4.93
N THR A 347 15.10 -4.19 -4.53
CA THR A 347 16.38 -3.80 -5.12
C THR A 347 16.80 -4.71 -6.28
N SER A 348 16.04 -5.76 -6.57
CA SER A 348 16.30 -6.72 -7.64
C SER A 348 16.22 -6.02 -9.01
N GLU A 349 17.38 -5.60 -9.52
CA GLU A 349 17.50 -4.93 -10.81
C GLU A 349 17.12 -5.89 -11.95
N GLY A 350 16.29 -5.42 -12.88
CA GLY A 350 15.81 -6.21 -14.03
C GLY A 350 14.69 -7.23 -13.72
N ALA A 351 14.38 -7.50 -12.45
CA ALA A 351 13.31 -8.41 -12.06
C ALA A 351 11.98 -7.68 -11.78
N TYR A 352 10.88 -8.45 -11.71
CA TYR A 352 9.63 -7.97 -11.12
C TYR A 352 9.81 -7.63 -9.63
N TYR A 353 8.77 -7.16 -8.95
CA TYR A 353 8.83 -6.97 -7.51
C TYR A 353 9.02 -8.31 -6.79
N ASP A 354 9.86 -8.33 -5.76
CA ASP A 354 9.88 -9.44 -4.80
C ASP A 354 8.50 -9.54 -4.13
N ALA A 355 8.13 -10.75 -3.72
CA ALA A 355 6.82 -11.01 -3.13
C ALA A 355 6.98 -11.71 -1.78
N LEU A 356 6.16 -11.32 -0.81
CA LEU A 356 6.02 -12.05 0.45
C LEU A 356 5.37 -13.41 0.23
N THR A 357 4.44 -13.48 -0.72
CA THR A 357 3.84 -14.73 -1.18
C THR A 357 3.24 -14.53 -2.57
N THR A 358 3.11 -15.62 -3.30
CA THR A 358 2.32 -15.72 -4.53
C THR A 358 1.24 -16.77 -4.34
N VAL A 359 0.03 -16.49 -4.80
CA VAL A 359 -1.06 -17.47 -4.85
C VAL A 359 -1.37 -17.81 -6.29
N SER A 360 -1.43 -19.10 -6.60
CA SER A 360 -1.84 -19.54 -7.94
C SER A 360 -3.35 -19.38 -8.12
N ILE A 361 -3.76 -19.04 -9.34
CA ILE A 361 -5.17 -18.97 -9.75
C ILE A 361 -5.69 -20.34 -10.20
N LYS A 362 -4.79 -21.31 -10.35
CA LYS A 362 -5.07 -22.72 -10.64
C LYS A 362 -4.52 -23.64 -9.56
#